data_AF-A0A9P8FNG1-F1
#
_entry.id   AF-A0A9P8FNG1-F1
#
_cell.length_a   1.000
_cell.length_b   1.000
_cell.length_c   1.000
_cell.angle_alpha   90.00
_cell.angle_beta   90.00
_cell.angle_gamma   90.00
#
_symmetry.space_group_name_H-M   'P 1'
#
loop_
_entity.id
_entity.type
_entity.pdbx_description
1 polymer ?
#
loop_
_entity_poly.entity_id
_entity_poly.type
_entity_poly.pdbx_seq_one_letter_code
_entity_poly.pdbx_strand_id
1 'polypeptide(L)' 'MFFPTLLRRAAALPKFDFARNPYKAKRTWPPDFTKLSQKHQFRLERRYRRRAKLKWARPTWTKFVKLSTWAT' A
#
# COMPACT_ATOMS: atom_id res chain seq x y z
N MET A 1 0.23 -31.54 -8.84
CA MET A 1 0.87 -30.99 -10.05
C MET A 1 1.80 -29.86 -9.63
N PHE A 2 3.11 -30.10 -9.65
CA PHE A 2 4.12 -29.10 -9.31
C PHE A 2 4.31 -28.17 -10.51
N PHE A 3 4.31 -26.85 -10.29
CA PHE A 3 4.54 -25.83 -11.33
C PHE A 3 5.97 -25.24 -11.26
N PRO A 4 7.05 -26.04 -11.49
CA PRO A 4 8.42 -25.51 -11.44
C PRO A 4 8.68 -24.46 -12.53
N THR A 5 7.83 -24.41 -13.56
CA THR A 5 7.92 -23.45 -14.67
C THR A 5 7.55 -22.02 -14.28
N LEU A 6 6.69 -21.81 -13.26
CA LEU A 6 6.33 -20.47 -12.80
C LEU A 6 7.45 -19.81 -11.99
N LEU A 7 8.15 -20.58 -11.13
CA LEU A 7 9.29 -20.07 -10.36
C LEU A 7 10.46 -19.67 -11.28
N ARG A 8 10.74 -20.49 -12.31
CA ARG A 8 11.82 -20.21 -13.26
C ARG A 8 11.53 -19.00 -14.16
N ARG A 9 10.26 -18.78 -14.54
CA ARG A 9 9.82 -17.59 -15.29
C ARG A 9 9.87 -16.31 -14.47
N ALA A 10 9.56 -16.36 -13.18
CA ALA A 10 9.65 -15.20 -12.29
C ALA A 10 11.09 -14.67 -12.14
N ALA A 11 12.08 -15.57 -12.10
CA ALA A 11 13.49 -15.19 -12.01
C ALA A 11 14.05 -14.54 -13.30
N ALA A 12 13.42 -14.80 -14.46
CA ALA A 12 13.82 -14.25 -15.76
C ALA A 12 13.17 -12.90 -16.09
N LEU A 13 12.25 -12.40 -15.24
CA LEU A 13 11.68 -11.08 -15.46
C LEU A 13 12.73 -10.00 -15.19
N PRO A 14 12.98 -9.09 -16.13
CA PRO A 14 13.89 -7.97 -15.89
C PRO A 14 13.39 -7.18 -14.67
N LYS A 15 14.32 -6.86 -13.74
CA LYS A 15 14.04 -6.02 -12.56
C LYS A 15 13.28 -4.77 -12.99
N PHE A 16 12.18 -4.45 -12.31
CA PHE A 16 11.41 -3.23 -12.62
C PHE A 16 12.34 -2.01 -12.58
N ASP A 17 12.35 -1.25 -13.67
CA ASP A 17 13.17 -0.05 -13.81
C ASP A 17 12.25 1.09 -14.27
N PHE A 18 12.35 2.23 -13.59
CA PHE A 18 11.53 3.41 -13.85
C PHE A 18 11.90 4.07 -15.18
N ALA A 19 13.15 3.93 -15.65
CA ALA A 19 13.61 4.57 -16.89
C ALA A 19 12.95 3.95 -18.13
N ARG A 20 12.78 2.62 -18.14
CA ARG A 20 12.20 1.82 -19.23
C ARG A 20 10.67 1.78 -19.26
N ASN A 21 9.98 2.44 -18.32
CA ASN A 21 8.53 2.41 -18.28
C ASN A 21 7.93 3.28 -19.41
N PRO A 22 7.15 2.70 -20.36
CA PRO A 22 6.52 3.46 -21.44
C PRO A 22 5.46 4.44 -20.93
N TYR A 23 4.83 4.15 -19.78
CA TYR A 23 3.79 4.98 -19.18
C TYR A 23 4.35 5.79 -18.01
N LYS A 24 4.98 6.92 -18.33
CA LYS A 24 5.54 7.82 -17.31
C LYS A 24 4.43 8.58 -16.59
N ALA A 25 4.55 8.71 -15.27
CA ALA A 25 3.62 9.51 -14.49
C ALA A 25 3.76 10.99 -14.88
N LYS A 26 2.64 11.65 -15.23
CA LYS A 26 2.63 13.09 -15.56
C LYS A 26 3.10 13.98 -14.40
N ARG A 27 2.90 13.52 -13.16
CA ARG A 27 3.40 14.14 -11.94
C ARG A 27 4.27 13.15 -11.21
N THR A 28 5.48 13.57 -10.87
CA THR A 28 6.36 12.82 -9.99
C THR A 28 5.72 12.73 -8.62
N TRP A 29 5.56 11.51 -8.12
CA TRP A 29 5.25 11.23 -6.73
C TRP A 29 6.56 10.86 -6.03
N PRO A 30 6.82 11.24 -4.77
CA PRO A 30 6.01 12.07 -3.88
C PRO A 30 6.06 13.58 -4.23
N PRO A 31 5.03 14.36 -3.85
CA PRO A 31 5.07 15.81 -3.97
C PRO A 31 6.06 16.38 -2.96
N ASP A 32 6.79 17.42 -3.35
CA ASP A 32 7.65 18.18 -2.44
C ASP A 32 6.80 18.91 -1.39
N PHE A 33 6.75 18.35 -0.17
CA PHE A 33 5.90 18.89 0.89
C PHE A 33 6.24 20.34 1.25
N THR A 34 7.50 20.77 1.11
CA THR A 34 7.94 22.14 1.39
C THR A 34 7.31 23.19 0.48
N LYS A 35 6.89 22.80 -0.74
CA LYS A 35 6.28 23.69 -1.74
C LYS A 35 4.76 23.73 -1.64
N LEU A 36 4.15 22.87 -0.81
CA LEU A 36 2.70 22.77 -0.65
C LEU A 36 2.19 23.74 0.42
N SER A 37 1.05 24.38 0.14
CA SER A 37 0.32 25.15 1.17
C SER A 37 -0.05 24.26 2.37
N GLN A 38 0.01 24.82 3.58
CA GLN A 38 -0.33 24.13 4.84
C GLN A 38 -1.70 23.43 4.80
N LYS A 39 -2.70 24.06 4.17
CA LYS A 39 -4.04 23.48 4.00
C LYS A 39 -4.00 22.19 3.17
N HIS A 40 -3.15 22.16 2.14
CA HIS A 40 -2.98 20.99 1.30
C HIS A 40 -2.21 19.88 2.04
N GLN A 41 -1.15 20.23 2.76
CA GLN A 41 -0.39 19.29 3.59
C GLN A 41 -1.32 18.59 4.61
N PHE A 42 -2.14 19.35 5.34
CA PHE A 42 -3.09 18.79 6.32
C PHE A 42 -4.10 17.83 5.67
N ARG A 43 -4.58 18.12 4.45
CA ARG A 43 -5.49 17.24 3.71
C ARG A 43 -4.80 15.91 3.34
N LEU A 44 -3.55 15.97 2.90
CA LEU A 44 -2.76 14.77 2.59
C LEU A 44 -2.50 13.94 3.84
N GLU A 45 -2.09 14.59 4.92
CA GLU A 45 -1.87 13.94 6.21
C GLU A 45 -3.14 13.24 6.72
N ARG A 46 -4.28 13.94 6.69
CA ARG A 46 -5.58 13.37 7.06
C ARG A 46 -5.98 12.18 6.18
N ARG A 47 -5.64 12.21 4.89
CA ARG A 47 -5.87 11.07 3.98
C ARG A 47 -4.95 9.90 4.32
N TYR A 48 -3.67 10.17 4.60
CA TYR A 48 -2.68 9.17 4.99
C TYR A 48 -3.09 8.45 6.28
N ARG A 49 -3.40 9.21 7.36
CA ARG A 49 -3.82 8.64 8.65
C ARG A 49 -5.05 7.73 8.50
N ARG A 50 -6.04 8.13 7.69
CA ARG A 50 -7.23 7.30 7.40
C ARG A 50 -6.87 5.99 6.69
N ARG A 51 -6.03 6.06 5.65
CA ARG A 51 -5.59 4.86 4.92
C ARG A 51 -4.74 3.94 5.78
N ALA A 52 -3.86 4.50 6.62
CA ALA A 52 -3.08 3.73 7.58
C ALA A 52 -4.01 2.98 8.55
N LYS A 53 -4.99 3.67 9.15
CA LYS A 53 -5.99 3.03 10.03
C LYS A 53 -6.69 1.86 9.34
N LEU A 54 -7.07 1.99 8.06
CA LEU A 54 -7.70 0.91 7.29
C LEU A 54 -6.73 -0.23 6.99
N LYS A 55 -5.49 0.06 6.58
CA LYS A 55 -4.47 -0.96 6.30
C LYS A 55 -4.14 -1.81 7.53
N TRP A 56 -4.13 -1.18 8.69
CA TRP A 56 -3.85 -1.81 9.98
C TRP A 56 -5.11 -2.34 10.67
N ALA A 57 -6.30 -2.04 10.17
CA ALA A 57 -7.53 -2.65 10.69
C ALA A 57 -7.49 -4.17 10.48
N ARG A 58 -7.93 -4.91 11.51
CA ARG A 58 -8.07 -6.38 11.49
C ARG A 58 -9.47 -6.77 11.95
N PRO A 59 -10.52 -6.45 11.16
CA PRO A 59 -11.91 -6.53 11.62
C PRO A 59 -12.33 -7.94 12.05
N THR A 60 -11.84 -8.98 11.38
CA THR A 60 -12.13 -10.38 11.72
C THR A 60 -11.49 -10.80 13.04
N TRP A 61 -10.21 -10.47 13.24
CA TRP A 61 -9.51 -10.71 14.50
C TRP A 61 -10.16 -9.97 15.66
N THR A 62 -10.48 -8.69 15.47
CA THR A 62 -11.16 -7.90 16.51
C THR A 62 -12.54 -8.46 16.83
N LYS A 63 -13.27 -8.98 15.84
CA LYS A 63 -14.56 -9.67 16.05
C LYS A 63 -14.38 -10.95 16.87
N PHE A 64 -13.39 -11.77 16.52
CA PHE A 64 -13.11 -13.02 17.25
C PHE A 64 -12.80 -12.76 18.73
N VAL A 65 -11.85 -11.85 19.01
CA VAL A 65 -11.48 -11.51 20.40
C VAL A 65 -12.68 -11.00 21.19
N LYS A 66 -13.52 -10.15 20.58
CA LYS A 66 -14.75 -9.68 21.24
C LYS A 66 -15.70 -10.83 21.58
N LEU A 67 -15.91 -11.76 20.66
CA LEU A 67 -16.79 -12.91 20.89
C LEU A 67 -16.24 -13.81 22.00
N SER A 68 -14.93 -14.09 22.02
CA SER A 68 -14.32 -14.89 23.09
C SER A 68 -14.46 -14.25 24.46
N THR A 69 -14.32 -12.92 24.54
CA THR A 69 -14.51 -12.19 25.81
C THR A 69 -15.93 -12.31 26.35
N TRP A 70 -16.96 -12.35 25.49
CA TRP A 70 -18.34 -12.54 25.93
C TRP A 70 -18.71 -13.99 26.22
N ALA A 71 -17.94 -14.96 25.72
CA ALA A 71 -18.14 -16.39 25.94
C ALA A 71 -17.51 -16.89 27.25
N THR A 72 -16.63 -16.08 27.86
CA THR A 72 -16.03 -16.33 29.18
C THR A 72 -16.85 -15.61 30.25
#